data_AF-A0AAU6X518-F1
#
_entry.id   AF-A0AAU6X518-F1
#
_cell.length_a   1.000
_cell.length_b   1.000
_cell.length_c   1.000
_cell.angle_alpha   90.00
_cell.angle_beta   90.00
_cell.angle_gamma   90.00
#
_symmetry.space_group_name_H-M   'P 1'
#
loop_
_entity.id
_entity.type
_entity.pdbx_description
1 polymer ?
#
loop_
_entity_poly.entity_id
_entity_poly.type
_entity_poly.pdbx_seq_one_letter_code
_entity_poly.pdbx_strand_id
1 'polypeptide(L)'
;MEKKPAESIPMIEFVQVWHRFRIAIDLLLQEKGYEALTAPNLCKLAELPESAILTYFGSLDILLRMHDHSVMLDQFLRLRSGGEKLA
;
A
#
# COMPACT_ATOMS: atom_id res chain seq x y z
N MET A 1 -9.40 30.56 15.90
CA MET A 1 -9.61 29.52 14.86
C MET A 1 -9.76 28.20 15.58
N GLU A 2 -11.00 27.74 15.75
CA GLU A 2 -11.25 26.39 16.26
C GLU A 2 -10.77 25.39 15.19
N LYS A 3 -9.84 24.51 15.56
CA LYS A 3 -9.47 23.37 14.70
C LYS A 3 -10.68 22.46 14.63
N LYS A 4 -11.35 22.41 13.48
CA LYS A 4 -12.36 21.37 13.20
C LYS A 4 -11.73 20.00 13.48
N PRO A 5 -12.44 19.07 14.15
CA PRO A 5 -11.93 17.73 14.34
C PRO A 5 -11.56 17.15 12.97
N ALA A 6 -10.38 16.53 12.89
CA ALA A 6 -9.94 15.85 11.68
C ALA A 6 -11.02 14.81 11.33
N GLU A 7 -11.64 15.00 10.17
CA GLU A 7 -12.65 14.07 9.66
C GLU A 7 -11.95 12.73 9.43
N SER A 8 -12.26 11.74 10.27
CA SER A 8 -11.59 10.44 10.23
C SER A 8 -12.07 9.66 9.02
N ILE A 9 -11.14 9.28 8.14
CA ILE A 9 -11.43 8.40 7.00
C ILE A 9 -12.02 7.08 7.52
N PRO A 10 -13.18 6.63 7.01
CA PRO A 10 -13.76 5.33 7.37
C PRO A 10 -12.78 4.17 7.15
N MET A 11 -12.67 3.26 8.12
CA MET A 11 -11.74 2.13 8.04
C MET A 11 -11.95 1.24 6.80
N ILE A 12 -13.21 1.03 6.41
CA ILE A 12 -13.55 0.22 5.22
C ILE A 12 -13.00 0.87 3.95
N GLU A 13 -13.14 2.19 3.82
CA GLU A 13 -12.63 2.96 2.68
C GLU A 13 -11.10 2.91 2.64
N PHE A 14 -10.45 3.09 3.79
CA PHE A 14 -9.00 2.95 3.90
C PHE A 14 -8.51 1.57 3.46
N VAL A 15 -9.15 0.49 3.93
CA VAL A 15 -8.76 -0.89 3.57
C VAL A 15 -8.90 -1.15 2.07
N GLN A 16 -9.97 -0.64 1.44
CA GLN A 16 -10.16 -0.76 -0.01
C GLN A 16 -9.08 -0.01 -0.80
N VAL A 17 -8.77 1.22 -0.40
CA VAL A 17 -7.71 2.03 -1.02
C VAL A 17 -6.35 1.37 -0.85
N TRP A 18 -6.04 0.89 0.37
CA TRP A 18 -4.83 0.13 0.65
C TRP A 18 -4.69 -1.10 -0.24
N HIS A 19 -5.75 -1.89 -0.39
CA HIS A 19 -5.73 -3.09 -1.23
C HIS A 19 -5.39 -2.78 -2.69
N ARG A 20 -5.99 -1.71 -3.26
CA ARG A 20 -5.72 -1.28 -4.64
C ARG A 20 -4.28 -0.84 -4.83
N PHE A 21 -3.73 -0.07 -3.89
CA PHE A 21 -2.33 0.32 -3.95
C PHE A 21 -1.38 -0.87 -3.79
N ARG A 22 -1.68 -1.83 -2.91
CA ARG A 22 -0.85 -3.03 -2.73
C ARG A 22 -0.71 -3.80 -4.05
N ILE A 23 -1.83 -4.03 -4.75
CA ILE A 23 -1.82 -4.68 -6.08
C ILE A 23 -1.01 -3.87 -7.09
N ALA A 24 -1.19 -2.55 -7.13
CA ALA A 24 -0.45 -1.69 -8.05
C ALA A 24 1.07 -1.72 -7.80
N ILE A 25 1.50 -1.77 -6.53
CA ILE A 25 2.91 -1.91 -6.14
C ILE A 25 3.46 -3.25 -6.63
N ASP A 26 2.76 -4.35 -6.35
CA ASP A 26 3.17 -5.70 -6.74
C ASP A 26 3.33 -5.82 -8.28
N LEU A 27 2.37 -5.28 -9.03
CA LEU A 27 2.41 -5.26 -10.51
C LEU A 27 3.59 -4.45 -11.05
N LEU A 28 3.84 -3.24 -10.52
CA LEU A 28 4.97 -2.42 -10.96
C LEU A 28 6.31 -3.05 -10.64
N LEU A 29 6.45 -3.63 -9.44
CA LEU A 29 7.65 -4.34 -9.05
C LEU A 29 7.94 -5.53 -9.97
N GLN A 30 6.90 -6.29 -10.34
CA GLN A 30 7.03 -7.45 -11.22
C GLN A 30 7.37 -7.05 -12.66
N GLU A 31 6.76 -6.00 -13.20
CA GLU A 31 6.89 -5.63 -14.62
C GLU A 31 8.06 -4.69 -14.92
N LYS A 32 8.38 -3.78 -14.00
CA LYS A 32 9.26 -2.63 -14.26
C LYS A 32 10.29 -2.37 -13.16
N GLY A 33 10.18 -3.03 -12.01
CA GLY A 33 11.08 -2.86 -10.88
C GLY A 33 10.85 -1.56 -10.09
N TYR A 34 11.75 -1.31 -9.14
CA TYR A 34 11.61 -0.24 -8.13
C TYR A 34 11.52 1.17 -8.71
N GLU A 35 12.22 1.46 -9.81
CA GLU A 35 12.22 2.80 -10.42
C GLU A 35 10.83 3.23 -10.93
N ALA A 36 9.95 2.27 -11.18
CA ALA A 36 8.60 2.55 -11.64
C ALA A 36 7.62 2.93 -10.51
N LEU A 37 8.01 2.78 -9.24
CA LEU A 37 7.19 3.09 -8.05
C LEU A 37 7.10 4.59 -7.80
N THR A 38 6.42 5.28 -8.71
CA THR A 38 6.12 6.71 -8.59
C THR A 38 4.65 6.92 -8.25
N ALA A 39 4.33 8.03 -7.57
CA ALA A 39 2.95 8.36 -7.22
C ALA A 39 2.00 8.37 -8.44
N PRO A 40 2.36 8.97 -9.60
CA PRO A 40 1.51 8.94 -10.79
C PRO A 40 1.25 7.53 -11.32
N ASN A 41 2.28 6.67 -11.38
CA ASN A 41 2.13 5.30 -11.87
C ASN A 41 1.23 4.47 -10.95
N LEU A 42 1.42 4.62 -9.64
CA LEU A 42 0.63 3.92 -8.63
C LEU A 42 -0.83 4.37 -8.65
N CYS A 43 -1.10 5.68 -8.64
CA CYS A 43 -2.48 6.19 -8.71
C CYS A 43 -3.16 5.79 -10.02
N LYS A 44 -2.44 5.79 -11.14
CA LYS A 44 -2.97 5.32 -12.43
C LYS A 44 -3.37 3.85 -12.39
N LEU A 45 -2.49 2.96 -11.92
CA LEU A 45 -2.78 1.51 -11.85
C LEU A 45 -3.81 1.16 -10.78
N ALA A 46 -3.82 1.88 -9.68
CA ALA A 46 -4.83 1.72 -8.65
C ALA A 46 -6.19 2.33 -9.06
N GLU A 47 -6.27 3.04 -10.19
CA GLU A 47 -7.42 3.85 -10.66
C GLU A 47 -7.98 4.76 -9.55
N LEU A 48 -7.08 5.50 -8.92
CA LEU A 48 -7.33 6.44 -7.84
C LEU A 48 -6.87 7.85 -8.22
N PRO A 49 -7.44 8.92 -7.62
CA PRO A 49 -6.97 10.27 -7.87
C PRO A 49 -5.52 10.45 -7.43
N GLU A 50 -4.78 11.34 -8.09
CA GLU A 50 -3.37 11.60 -7.76
C GLU A 50 -3.17 12.04 -6.30
N SER A 51 -4.18 12.66 -5.69
CA SER A 51 -4.18 13.05 -4.28
C SER A 51 -4.33 11.88 -3.30
N ALA A 52 -4.75 10.68 -3.74
CA ALA A 52 -5.05 9.56 -2.85
C ALA A 52 -3.86 9.16 -1.97
N ILE A 53 -2.64 9.19 -2.49
CA ILE A 53 -1.46 8.85 -1.69
C ILE A 53 -1.30 9.82 -0.52
N LEU A 54 -1.46 11.13 -0.77
CA LEU A 54 -1.38 12.14 0.28
C LEU A 54 -2.55 12.03 1.25
N THR A 55 -3.78 11.89 0.75
CA THR A 55 -5.01 11.83 1.56
C THR A 55 -5.01 10.64 2.53
N TYR A 56 -4.59 9.46 2.06
CA TYR A 56 -4.72 8.22 2.84
C TYR A 56 -3.44 7.82 3.58
N PHE A 57 -2.26 8.17 3.06
CA PHE A 57 -0.97 7.71 3.59
C PHE A 57 -0.03 8.85 3.97
N GLY A 58 -0.32 10.08 3.58
CA GLY A 58 0.52 11.26 3.85
C GLY A 58 1.77 11.38 2.96
N SER A 59 2.31 10.27 2.44
CA SER A 59 3.41 10.28 1.47
C SER A 59 3.57 8.94 0.76
N LEU A 60 4.27 8.96 -0.38
CA LEU A 60 4.66 7.74 -1.09
C LEU A 60 5.53 6.84 -0.22
N ASP A 61 6.49 7.39 0.52
CA ASP A 61 7.38 6.59 1.37
C ASP A 61 6.63 5.85 2.49
N ILE A 62 5.59 6.46 3.06
CA ILE A 62 4.74 5.79 4.06
C ILE A 62 3.97 4.63 3.41
N LEU A 63 3.40 4.85 2.23
CA LEU A 63 2.70 3.80 1.48
C LEU A 63 3.63 2.61 1.19
N LEU A 64 4.84 2.86 0.72
CA LEU A 64 5.82 1.80 0.41
C LEU A 64 6.29 1.07 1.68
N ARG A 65 6.55 1.77 2.78
CA ARG A 65 6.87 1.11 4.07
C ARG A 65 5.73 0.23 4.59
N MET A 66 4.49 0.66 4.42
CA MET A 66 3.32 -0.15 4.77
C MET A 66 3.25 -1.43 3.93
N HIS A 67 3.63 -1.35 2.66
CA HIS A 67 3.74 -2.52 1.77
C HIS A 67 4.80 -3.49 2.26
N ASP A 68 6.02 -3.03 2.50
CA ASP A 68 7.12 -3.86 3.00
C ASP A 68 6.75 -4.57 4.32
N HIS A 69 6.14 -3.85 5.26
CA HIS A 69 5.67 -4.44 6.52
C HIS A 69 4.59 -5.50 6.30
N SER A 70 3.66 -5.29 5.36
CA SER A 70 2.62 -6.28 5.05
C SER A 70 3.21 -7.55 4.45
N VAL A 71 4.19 -7.42 3.54
CA VAL A 71 4.88 -8.56 2.92
C VAL A 71 5.68 -9.33 3.97
N MET A 72 6.40 -8.63 4.86
CA MET A 72 7.17 -9.24 5.94
C MET A 72 6.28 -10.01 6.92
N LEU A 73 5.13 -9.43 7.29
CA LEU A 73 4.16 -10.11 8.16
C LEU A 73 3.60 -11.36 7.49
N ASP A 74 3.21 -11.28 6.20
CA ASP A 74 2.72 -12.42 5.44
C ASP A 74 3.77 -13.54 5.39
N GLN A 75 5.05 -13.22 5.16
CA GLN A 75 6.15 -14.18 5.18
C GLN A 75 6.32 -14.81 6.57
N PHE A 76 6.33 -14.00 7.63
CA PHE A 76 6.45 -14.49 9.01
C PHE A 76 5.32 -15.45 9.39
N LEU A 77 4.07 -15.11 9.03
CA LEU A 77 2.91 -15.94 9.30
C LEU A 77 2.98 -17.27 8.55
N ARG A 78 3.43 -17.27 7.29
CA ARG A 78 3.66 -18.50 6.50
C ARG A 78 4.72 -19.40 7.12
N LEU A 79 5.83 -18.83 7.60
CA LEU A 79 6.89 -19.58 8.28
C LEU A 79 6.39 -20.19 9.61
N ARG A 80 5.58 -19.46 10.39
CA ARG A 80 5.02 -19.96 11.66
C ARG A 80 3.93 -21.00 11.50
N SER A 81 3.15 -20.96 10.41
CA SER A 81 2.06 -21.92 10.17
C SER A 81 2.54 -23.28 9.65
N GLY A 82 3.86 -23.49 9.52
CA GLY A 82 4.43 -24.75 9.04
C GLY A 82 4.41 -24.91 7.52
N GLY A 83 4.30 -23.80 6.78
CA GLY A 83 4.29 -23.78 5.32
C GLY A 83 5.68 -24.08 4.73
N GLU A 84 5.81 -25.33 4.29
CA GLU A 84 6.82 -25.91 3.38
C GLU A 84 8.31 -25.75 3.73
N LYS A 85 8.94 -26.91 3.98
CA LYS A 85 10.39 -27.08 3.82
C LYS A 85 10.75 -26.70 2.38
N LEU A 86 11.68 -25.77 2.23
CA LEU A 86 12.37 -25.53 0.96
C LEU A 86 12.90 -26.90 0.46
N ALA A 87 12.39 -27.34 -0.68
CA ALA A 87 12.94 -28.46 -1.44
C ALA A 87 14.15 -27.99 -2.26
#